data_AF-A0A8H7NL75-F1
#
_entry.id   AF-A0A8H7NL75-F1
#
_cell.length_a   1.000
_cell.length_b   1.000
_cell.length_c   1.000
_cell.angle_alpha   90.00
_cell.angle_beta   90.00
_cell.angle_gamma   90.00
#
_symmetry.space_group_name_H-M   'P 1'
#
loop_
_entity.id
_entity.type
_entity.pdbx_description
1 polymer ?
#
loop_
_entity_poly.entity_id
_entity_poly.type
_entity_poly.pdbx_seq_one_letter_code
_entity_poly.pdbx_strand_id
1 'polypeptide(L)'
;MESLSDTKWDVVISGTGLQQSLLALALSRSGKNILHIDPNQYYGEAEAALSLQEVKEWAAEHQSSSANSAFSNVQVTKDGQGPASPRAYSLALAPNLFTQRQN
;
A
#
# COMPACT_ATOMS: atom_id res chain seq x y z
N MET A 1 22.31 -6.81 -9.50
CA MET A 1 21.62 -5.78 -8.70
C MET A 1 22.73 -4.94 -8.11
N GLU A 2 22.81 -3.66 -8.48
CA GLU A 2 23.78 -2.74 -7.87
C GLU A 2 23.50 -2.67 -6.36
N SER A 3 24.56 -2.72 -5.55
CA SER A 3 24.41 -2.63 -4.09
C SER A 3 23.94 -1.22 -3.73
N LEU A 4 22.96 -1.11 -2.82
CA LEU A 4 22.58 0.18 -2.23
C LEU A 4 23.64 0.67 -1.21
N SER A 5 24.60 -0.19 -0.85
CA SER A 5 25.73 0.23 -0.02
C SER A 5 26.49 1.37 -0.70
N ASP A 6 26.99 2.31 0.11
CA ASP A 6 27.81 3.45 -0.33
C ASP A 6 27.06 4.57 -1.06
N THR A 7 25.76 4.44 -1.32
CA THR A 7 24.93 5.57 -1.77
C THR A 7 24.52 6.46 -0.60
N LYS A 8 24.79 7.76 -0.68
CA LYS A 8 24.32 8.75 0.30
C LYS A 8 22.94 9.25 -0.10
N TRP A 9 21.97 9.04 0.79
CA TRP A 9 20.61 9.54 0.66
C TRP A 9 20.41 10.73 1.58
N ASP A 10 19.76 11.78 1.09
CA ASP A 10 19.36 12.92 1.91
C ASP A 10 18.22 12.54 2.86
N VAL A 11 17.31 11.67 2.41
CA VAL A 11 16.13 11.22 3.16
C VAL A 11 15.87 9.75 2.89
N VAL A 12 15.48 9.00 3.92
CA VAL A 12 14.95 7.64 3.81
C VAL A 12 13.47 7.67 4.22
N ILE A 13 12.61 7.12 3.38
CA ILE A 13 11.17 7.02 3.61
C ILE A 13 10.82 5.53 3.65
N SER A 14 10.18 5.11 4.74
CA SER A 14 9.66 3.76 4.91
C SER A 14 8.14 3.77 4.77
N GLY A 15 7.63 2.88 3.91
CA GLY A 15 6.22 2.81 3.56
C GLY A 15 5.89 3.56 2.28
N THR A 16 4.90 3.08 1.55
CA THR A 16 4.46 3.64 0.26
C THR A 16 2.98 4.07 0.27
N GLY A 17 2.46 4.40 1.45
CA GLY A 17 1.16 5.07 1.57
C GLY A 17 1.10 6.38 0.78
N LEU A 18 -0.10 6.94 0.64
CA LEU A 18 -0.32 8.15 -0.15
C LEU A 18 0.53 9.32 0.36
N GLN A 19 0.62 9.49 1.68
CA GLN A 19 1.38 10.57 2.30
C GLN A 19 2.88 10.45 2.02
N GLN A 20 3.43 9.25 2.21
CA GLN A 20 4.84 8.94 1.94
C GLN A 20 5.18 9.17 0.47
N SER A 21 4.30 8.74 -0.44
CA SER A 21 4.45 8.92 -1.88
C SER A 21 4.44 10.39 -2.29
N LEU A 22 3.53 11.20 -1.73
CA LEU A 22 3.48 12.64 -1.98
C LEU A 22 4.70 13.37 -1.41
N LEU A 23 5.18 12.96 -0.23
CA LEU A 23 6.40 13.48 0.37
C LEU A 23 7.62 13.17 -0.49
N ALA A 24 7.76 11.91 -0.94
CA ALA A 24 8.83 11.48 -1.83
C ALA A 24 8.83 12.33 -3.12
N LEU A 25 7.66 12.50 -3.75
CA LEU A 25 7.49 13.34 -4.93
C LEU A 25 7.96 14.79 -4.69
N ALA A 26 7.51 15.42 -3.61
CA ALA A 26 7.85 16.82 -3.30
C ALA A 26 9.36 17.00 -3.08
N LEU A 27 9.99 16.07 -2.35
CA LEU A 27 11.43 16.09 -2.09
C LEU A 27 12.25 15.81 -3.36
N SER A 28 11.81 14.87 -4.22
CA SER A 28 12.47 14.60 -5.50
C SER A 28 12.43 15.83 -6.40
N ARG A 29 11.29 16.53 -6.47
CA ARG A 29 11.16 17.80 -7.20
C ARG A 29 12.03 18.92 -6.64
N SER A 30 12.41 18.81 -5.38
CA SER A 30 13.33 19.74 -4.70
C SER A 30 14.80 19.35 -4.86
N GLY A 31 15.11 18.32 -5.66
CA GLY A 31 16.47 17.87 -5.95
C GLY A 31 17.12 17.02 -4.87
N LYS A 32 16.33 16.43 -3.96
CA LYS A 32 16.83 15.53 -2.90
C LYS A 32 16.98 14.10 -3.40
N ASN A 33 18.06 13.45 -3.00
CA ASN A 33 18.27 12.02 -3.21
C ASN A 33 17.53 11.24 -2.12
N ILE A 34 16.54 10.44 -2.50
CA ILE A 34 15.63 9.76 -1.55
C ILE A 34 15.68 8.26 -1.75
N LEU A 35 15.81 7.53 -0.64
CA LEU A 35 15.57 6.10 -0.59
C LEU A 35 14.13 5.87 -0.11
N HIS A 36 13.24 5.45 -1.00
CA HIS A 36 11.83 5.16 -0.69
C HIS A 36 11.62 3.64 -0.74
N ILE A 37 11.35 3.03 0.41
CA ILE A 37 11.26 1.58 0.59
C ILE A 37 9.97 1.21 1.30
N ASP A 38 9.47 0.00 1.08
CA ASP A 38 8.30 -0.53 1.79
C ASP A 38 8.66 -1.88 2.43
N PRO A 39 8.30 -2.12 3.71
CA PRO A 39 8.44 -3.45 4.30
C PRO A 39 7.43 -4.47 3.74
N ASN A 40 6.30 -4.02 3.20
CA ASN A 40 5.27 -4.88 2.63
C ASN A 40 5.67 -5.33 1.22
N GLN A 41 5.11 -6.46 0.78
CA GLN A 41 5.24 -6.94 -0.60
C GLN A 41 4.30 -6.24 -1.58
N TYR A 42 3.53 -5.25 -1.12
CA TYR A 42 2.54 -4.50 -1.88
C TYR A 42 2.65 -2.99 -1.57
N TYR A 43 2.15 -2.16 -2.48
CA TYR A 43 2.14 -0.71 -2.30
C TYR A 43 0.90 -0.21 -1.58
N GLY A 44 1.03 0.95 -0.92
CA GLY A 44 -0.10 1.74 -0.42
C GLY A 44 -0.51 1.48 1.03
N GLU A 45 0.13 0.55 1.74
CA GLU A 45 -0.15 0.27 3.16
C GLU A 45 -1.66 0.10 3.44
N ALA A 46 -2.25 0.98 4.29
CA ALA A 46 -3.68 0.98 4.60
C ALA A 46 -4.59 1.45 3.45
N GLU A 47 -4.02 2.06 2.41
CA GLU A 47 -4.69 2.49 1.18
C GLU A 47 -4.43 1.54 0.00
N ALA A 48 -3.82 0.37 0.26
CA ALA A 48 -3.51 -0.60 -0.79
C ALA A 48 -4.75 -1.02 -1.59
N ALA A 49 -4.53 -1.27 -2.87
CA ALA A 49 -5.54 -1.80 -3.78
C ALA A 49 -5.15 -3.22 -4.21
N LEU A 50 -5.87 -4.20 -3.70
CA LEU A 50 -5.50 -5.61 -3.74
C LEU A 50 -6.42 -6.42 -4.67
N SER A 51 -5.87 -7.39 -5.39
CA SER A 51 -6.66 -8.40 -6.10
C SER A 51 -7.35 -9.35 -5.12
N LEU A 52 -8.32 -10.15 -5.61
CA LEU A 52 -9.01 -11.12 -4.75
C LEU A 52 -8.11 -12.21 -4.18
N GLN A 53 -6.96 -12.47 -4.82
CA GLN A 53 -5.97 -13.38 -4.28
C GLN A 53 -5.21 -12.71 -3.14
N GLU A 54 -4.69 -11.51 -3.38
CA GLU A 54 -3.90 -10.74 -2.41
C GLU A 54 -4.70 -10.39 -1.15
N VAL A 55 -6.00 -10.08 -1.27
CA VAL A 55 -6.87 -9.81 -0.10
C VAL A 55 -6.92 -11.00 0.86
N LYS A 56 -6.88 -12.24 0.37
CA LYS A 56 -6.92 -13.42 1.25
C LYS A 56 -5.62 -13.57 2.03
N GLU A 57 -4.49 -13.38 1.35
CA GLU A 57 -3.15 -13.46 1.94
C GLU A 57 -3.00 -12.33 2.97
N TRP A 58 -3.34 -11.09 2.58
CA TRP A 58 -3.38 -9.94 3.46
C TRP A 58 -4.27 -10.15 4.69
N ALA A 59 -5.47 -10.69 4.51
CA ALA A 59 -6.40 -10.92 5.62
C ALA A 59 -5.90 -11.95 6.62
N ALA A 60 -5.21 -13.01 6.16
CA ALA A 60 -4.63 -14.02 7.03
C ALA A 60 -3.51 -13.43 7.90
N GLU A 61 -2.69 -12.53 7.35
CA GLU A 61 -1.63 -11.83 8.09
C GLU A 61 -2.18 -10.84 9.13
N HIS A 62 -3.36 -10.26 8.86
CA HIS A 62 -3.92 -9.17 9.67
C HIS A 62 -5.01 -9.61 10.67
N GLN A 63 -5.45 -10.87 10.65
CA GLN A 63 -6.45 -11.39 11.59
C GLN A 63 -5.95 -11.52 13.04
N SER A 64 -4.64 -11.70 13.24
CA SER A 64 -4.02 -11.84 14.56
C SER A 64 -3.25 -10.59 15.02
N SER A 65 -3.39 -9.47 14.31
CA SER A 65 -2.61 -8.27 14.57
C SER A 65 -3.01 -7.55 15.87
N SER A 66 -2.01 -6.96 16.52
CA SER A 66 -2.09 -6.37 17.85
C SER A 66 -2.89 -5.06 17.91
N ALA A 67 -3.15 -4.57 19.14
CA ALA A 67 -4.04 -3.44 19.47
C ALA A 67 -3.76 -2.08 18.80
N ASN A 68 -2.74 -1.96 17.93
CA ASN A 68 -2.39 -0.73 17.20
C ASN A 68 -2.48 -0.87 15.66
N SER A 69 -3.18 -1.89 15.12
CA SER A 69 -3.38 -2.02 13.67
C SER A 69 -4.42 -1.02 13.15
N ALA A 70 -4.24 -0.57 11.90
CA ALA A 70 -5.23 0.28 11.21
C ALA A 70 -6.58 -0.42 10.98
N PHE A 71 -6.59 -1.76 10.99
CA PHE A 71 -7.76 -2.60 10.77
C PHE A 71 -7.99 -3.50 11.98
N SER A 72 -9.20 -3.47 12.55
CA SER A 72 -9.56 -4.23 13.76
C SER A 72 -10.51 -5.41 13.52
N ASN A 73 -11.18 -5.45 12.36
CA ASN A 73 -12.13 -6.51 12.02
C ASN A 73 -11.94 -6.96 10.58
N VAL A 74 -10.98 -7.86 10.37
CA VAL A 74 -10.61 -8.38 9.05
C VAL A 74 -11.27 -9.74 8.82
N GLN A 75 -12.20 -9.81 7.87
CA GLN A 75 -12.92 -11.04 7.52
C GLN A 75 -13.00 -11.20 6.00
N VAL A 76 -12.75 -12.42 5.52
CA VAL A 76 -12.89 -12.77 4.11
C VAL A 76 -13.73 -14.03 4.01
N THR A 77 -14.93 -13.91 3.45
CA THR A 77 -15.83 -15.03 3.17
C THR A 77 -15.86 -15.33 1.68
N LYS A 78 -16.07 -16.60 1.32
CA LYS A 78 -16.19 -17.04 -0.07
C LYS A 78 -17.39 -17.97 -0.19
N ASP A 79 -18.41 -17.51 -0.92
CA ASP A 79 -19.59 -18.31 -1.23
C ASP A 79 -19.41 -18.98 -2.61
N GLY A 80 -19.39 -20.32 -2.64
CA GLY A 80 -19.37 -21.12 -3.87
C GLY A 80 -18.08 -21.03 -4.69
N GLN A 81 -18.20 -21.18 -6.03
CA GLN A 81 -17.09 -20.92 -6.94
C GLN A 81 -16.93 -19.41 -7.10
N GLY A 82 -15.87 -18.86 -6.50
CA GLY A 82 -15.49 -17.45 -6.65
C GLY A 82 -15.25 -17.06 -8.13
N PRO A 83 -15.07 -15.77 -8.42
CA PRO A 83 -15.05 -15.29 -9.80
C PRO A 83 -13.90 -15.92 -10.61
N ALA A 84 -14.19 -16.17 -11.89
CA ALA A 84 -13.28 -16.87 -12.80
C ALA A 84 -11.94 -16.15 -13.01
N SER A 85 -11.89 -14.82 -12.85
CA SER A 85 -10.67 -14.02 -12.96
C SER A 85 -10.41 -13.22 -11.67
N PRO A 86 -9.66 -13.77 -10.71
CA PRO A 86 -9.33 -13.09 -9.45
C PRO A 86 -8.58 -11.77 -9.63
N ARG A 87 -7.83 -11.63 -10.74
CA ARG A 87 -7.06 -10.44 -11.11
C ARG A 87 -7.88 -9.37 -11.84
N ALA A 88 -9.14 -9.65 -12.18
CA ALA A 88 -10.04 -8.65 -12.77
C ALA A 88 -10.55 -7.62 -11.75
N TYR A 89 -10.19 -7.77 -10.47
CA TYR A 89 -10.64 -6.93 -9.38
C TYR A 89 -9.46 -6.21 -8.75
N SER A 90 -9.73 -4.99 -8.29
CA SER A 90 -8.84 -4.20 -7.46
C SER A 90 -9.67 -3.63 -6.31
N LEU A 91 -9.50 -4.19 -5.13
CA LEU A 91 -10.22 -3.84 -3.91
C LEU A 91 -9.35 -2.87 -3.11
N ALA A 92 -9.76 -1.61 -3.06
CA ALA A 92 -9.13 -0.61 -2.21
C ALA A 92 -9.52 -0.87 -0.75
N LEU A 93 -8.53 -0.99 0.14
CA LEU A 93 -8.76 -1.14 1.59
C LEU A 93 -9.37 0.12 2.22
N ALA A 94 -9.01 1.30 1.70
CA ALA A 94 -9.54 2.59 2.09
C ALA A 94 -9.99 3.39 0.85
N PRO A 95 -11.18 3.11 0.28
CA PRO A 95 -11.67 3.81 -0.90
C PRO A 95 -11.98 5.27 -0.57
N ASN A 96 -11.43 6.18 -1.36
CA ASN A 96 -11.62 7.63 -1.21
C ASN A 96 -12.30 8.20 -2.46
N LEU A 97 -13.20 9.16 -2.28
CA LEU A 97 -13.83 9.91 -3.37
C LEU A 97 -13.17 11.27 -3.51
N PHE A 98 -12.70 11.60 -4.71
CA PHE A 98 -12.20 12.93 -5.03
C PHE A 98 -13.32 13.72 -5.71
N THR A 99 -13.66 14.87 -5.14
CA THR A 99 -14.63 15.78 -5.74
C THR A 99 -13.94 16.68 -6.75
N GLN A 100 -14.60 16.94 -7.87
CA GLN A 100 -14.13 17.96 -8.80
C GLN A 100 -14.24 19.34 -8.12
N ARG A 101 -13.16 20.12 -8.18
CA ARG A 101 -13.24 21.53 -7.81
C ARG A 101 -14.11 22.24 -8.85
N GLN A 102 -15.26 22.75 -8.44
CA GLN A 102 -16.01 23.70 -9.26
C GLN A 102 -15.27 25.04 -9.20
N ASN A 103 -14.95 25.60 -10.36
CA ASN A 103 -14.35 26.93 -10.50
C ASN A 103 -15.44 28.00 -10.36
#